data_AF-A0A2N0XA43-F1
#
_entry.id   AF-A0A2N0XA43-F1
#
_cell.length_a   1.000
_cell.length_b   1.000
_cell.length_c   1.000
_cell.angle_alpha   90.00
_cell.angle_beta   90.00
_cell.angle_gamma   90.00
#
_symmetry.space_group_name_H-M   'P 1'
#
loop_
_entity.id
_entity.type
_entity.pdbx_description
1 polymer ?
#
loop_
_entity_poly.entity_id
_entity_poly.type
_entity_poly.pdbx_seq_one_letter_code
_entity_poly.pdbx_strand_id
1 'polypeptide(L)'
;MSNPIARAQGLAALHRLPGPLEFSGPSAEDPTPDAPVEVLAGTRRLRGTRVAEIQGNAWRWLTLRNPSAEETEPAREDLVALAGELFDASPAVLAPRAQGATMVVALHLDAADVPLRHCLIEGLSQGPSDPRAQLRDFAAARGLPLRGEGDRLLLGEQPVLFDGAAALQVPDHGSPALADVFSDAAYLSIEHQMFFESQHPAQQVVLDLASGTAEGMVARVVGTFDRHAFTWGWADARLPQPAQAASRPLYAFGLRHGILPLISPRLPLDRATRWDAAVLAKPLLGAWTHAVAGVAPGVTALVLLDAPHLRLPPLRPEVREAVTSRALPDFADPQRALAAYERARGGGGQPAR
;
A
#
# COMPACT_ATOMS: atom_id res chain seq x y z
N MET A 1 -6.56 -14.21 -15.40
CA MET A 1 -6.07 -13.04 -14.63
C MET A 1 -5.15 -13.54 -13.55
N SER A 2 -3.94 -12.99 -13.45
CA SER A 2 -2.96 -13.39 -12.42
C SER A 2 -3.45 -13.02 -11.03
N ASN A 3 -3.31 -13.94 -10.07
CA ASN A 3 -3.70 -13.70 -8.69
C ASN A 3 -2.59 -12.91 -7.96
N PRO A 4 -2.85 -11.67 -7.48
CA PRO A 4 -1.82 -10.83 -6.91
C PRO A 4 -1.26 -11.36 -5.58
N ILE A 5 -2.03 -12.15 -4.84
CA ILE A 5 -1.58 -12.80 -3.59
C ILE A 5 -0.58 -13.92 -3.92
N ALA A 6 -0.87 -14.72 -4.96
CA ALA A 6 0.05 -15.74 -5.45
C ALA A 6 1.35 -15.12 -5.98
N ARG A 7 1.24 -14.01 -6.73
CA ARG A 7 2.40 -13.25 -7.21
C ARG A 7 3.27 -12.75 -6.06
N ALA A 8 2.68 -12.10 -5.06
CA ALA A 8 3.39 -11.62 -3.87
C ALA A 8 4.12 -12.77 -3.15
N GLN A 9 3.45 -13.92 -3.01
CA GLN A 9 4.07 -15.11 -2.42
C GLN A 9 5.28 -15.61 -3.23
N GLY A 10 5.15 -15.66 -4.57
CA GLY A 10 6.25 -16.05 -5.46
C GLY A 10 7.45 -15.11 -5.38
N LEU A 11 7.21 -13.79 -5.39
CA LEU A 11 8.26 -12.79 -5.25
C LEU A 11 8.95 -12.85 -3.88
N ALA A 12 8.18 -13.03 -2.80
CA ALA A 12 8.75 -13.19 -1.46
C ALA A 12 9.58 -14.48 -1.33
N ALA A 13 9.20 -15.56 -2.01
CA ALA A 13 10.03 -16.77 -2.10
C ALA A 13 11.31 -16.51 -2.91
N LEU A 14 11.22 -15.75 -4.01
CA LEU A 14 12.36 -15.38 -4.84
C LEU A 14 13.41 -14.56 -4.07
N HIS A 15 12.99 -13.57 -3.28
CA HIS A 15 13.91 -12.73 -2.48
C HIS A 15 14.71 -13.51 -1.42
N ARG A 16 14.33 -14.75 -1.11
CA ARG A 16 15.06 -15.63 -0.18
C ARG A 16 16.15 -16.46 -0.87
N LEU A 17 16.24 -16.40 -2.20
CA LEU A 17 17.21 -17.17 -2.95
C LEU A 17 18.60 -16.50 -2.88
N PRO A 18 19.68 -17.28 -2.71
CA PRO A 18 21.03 -16.75 -2.62
C PRO A 18 21.65 -16.49 -3.99
N GLY A 19 22.46 -15.44 -4.10
CA GLY A 19 23.35 -15.21 -5.23
C GLY A 19 22.67 -14.77 -6.54
N PRO A 20 23.46 -14.47 -7.58
CA PRO A 20 22.93 -14.18 -8.91
C PRO A 20 22.29 -15.43 -9.52
N LEU A 21 21.32 -15.20 -10.41
CA LEU A 21 20.66 -16.25 -11.17
C LEU A 21 21.44 -16.52 -12.46
N GLU A 22 21.68 -17.79 -12.78
CA GLU A 22 22.31 -18.22 -14.02
C GLU A 22 21.48 -19.32 -14.69
N PHE A 23 21.29 -19.22 -16.00
CA PHE A 23 20.52 -20.21 -16.74
C PHE A 23 21.30 -21.50 -16.95
N SER A 24 20.71 -22.62 -16.54
CA SER A 24 21.24 -23.98 -16.68
C SER A 24 20.16 -24.86 -17.33
N GLY A 25 19.92 -24.67 -18.63
CA GLY A 25 18.88 -25.39 -19.37
C GLY A 25 19.34 -25.84 -20.76
N PRO A 26 18.44 -26.32 -21.62
CA PRO A 26 18.77 -26.84 -22.95
C PRO A 26 19.49 -25.79 -23.83
N SER A 27 20.04 -26.25 -24.95
CA SER A 27 20.75 -25.39 -25.93
C SER A 27 19.95 -24.13 -26.27
N ALA A 28 20.63 -23.03 -26.58
CA ALA A 28 19.99 -21.79 -27.05
C ALA A 28 19.13 -22.03 -28.30
N GLU A 29 19.46 -23.07 -29.08
CA GLU A 29 18.76 -23.42 -30.31
C GLU A 29 17.54 -24.33 -30.10
N ASP A 30 17.23 -24.76 -28.87
CA ASP A 30 16.05 -25.58 -28.60
C ASP A 30 14.77 -24.76 -28.91
N PRO A 31 13.98 -25.14 -29.93
CA PRO A 31 12.79 -24.39 -30.32
C PRO A 31 11.56 -24.75 -29.49
N THR A 32 11.67 -25.69 -28.54
CA THR A 32 10.53 -26.20 -27.77
C THR A 32 9.91 -25.06 -26.95
N PRO A 33 8.63 -24.72 -27.22
CA PRO A 33 7.92 -23.76 -26.39
C PRO A 33 7.72 -24.29 -24.98
N ASP A 34 7.71 -23.40 -23.99
CA ASP A 34 7.50 -23.74 -22.58
C ASP A 34 8.47 -24.84 -22.07
N ALA A 35 9.69 -24.86 -22.59
CA ALA A 35 10.68 -25.88 -22.22
C ALA A 35 10.98 -25.83 -20.70
N PRO A 36 11.01 -26.98 -20.01
CA PRO A 36 11.45 -27.04 -18.62
C PRO A 36 12.96 -26.79 -18.55
N VAL A 37 13.38 -25.96 -17.59
CA VAL A 37 14.77 -25.53 -17.44
C VAL A 37 15.21 -25.54 -15.98
N GLU A 38 16.52 -25.56 -15.75
CA GLU A 38 17.08 -25.26 -14.43
C GLU A 38 17.69 -23.85 -14.42
N VAL A 39 17.60 -23.19 -13.28
CA VAL A 39 18.27 -21.93 -12.98
C VAL A 39 19.11 -22.15 -11.72
N LEU A 40 20.38 -21.74 -11.77
CA LEU A 40 21.27 -21.76 -10.63
C LEU A 40 21.10 -20.46 -9.85
N ALA A 41 20.87 -20.56 -8.55
CA ALA A 41 20.92 -19.46 -7.59
C ALA A 41 22.04 -19.75 -6.59
N GLY A 42 23.23 -19.22 -6.85
CA GLY A 42 24.45 -19.66 -6.16
C GLY A 42 24.70 -21.15 -6.39
N THR A 43 24.63 -21.97 -5.33
CA THR A 43 24.77 -23.44 -5.41
C THR A 43 23.45 -24.20 -5.54
N ARG A 44 22.30 -23.50 -5.46
CA ARG A 44 20.98 -24.12 -5.49
C ARG A 44 20.46 -24.23 -6.92
N ARG A 45 19.96 -25.42 -7.29
CA ARG A 45 19.23 -25.64 -8.55
C ARG A 45 17.74 -25.40 -8.36
N LEU A 46 17.17 -24.58 -9.22
CA LEU A 46 15.76 -24.23 -9.24
C LEU A 46 15.15 -24.69 -10.55
N ARG A 47 13.95 -25.25 -10.49
CA ARG A 47 13.19 -25.60 -11.70
C ARG A 47 12.39 -24.41 -12.16
N GLY A 48 12.22 -24.28 -13.46
CA GLY A 48 11.32 -23.30 -14.05
C GLY A 48 10.94 -23.67 -15.47
N THR A 49 10.18 -22.77 -16.08
CA THR A 49 9.77 -22.85 -17.48
C THR A 49 10.35 -21.68 -18.25
N ARG A 50 11.01 -21.96 -19.37
CA ARG A 50 11.53 -20.91 -20.26
C ARG A 50 10.36 -20.26 -20.99
N VAL A 51 10.27 -18.94 -20.86
CA VAL A 51 9.16 -18.14 -21.40
C VAL A 51 9.57 -17.31 -22.60
N ALA A 52 10.75 -16.71 -22.55
CA ALA A 52 11.27 -15.83 -23.59
C ALA A 52 12.79 -15.77 -23.57
N GLU A 53 13.36 -15.13 -24.58
CA GLU A 53 14.78 -14.86 -24.72
C GLU A 53 14.99 -13.37 -25.04
N ILE A 54 16.04 -12.79 -24.46
CA ILE A 54 16.45 -11.40 -24.69
C ILE A 54 17.85 -11.39 -25.28
N GLN A 55 17.99 -10.85 -26.49
CA GLN A 55 19.27 -10.63 -27.15
C GLN A 55 19.46 -9.13 -27.42
N GLY A 56 20.42 -8.50 -26.72
CA GLY A 56 20.55 -7.04 -26.72
C GLY A 56 19.30 -6.39 -26.14
N ASN A 57 18.54 -5.67 -26.96
CA ASN A 57 17.25 -5.06 -26.58
C ASN A 57 16.04 -5.76 -27.23
N ALA A 58 16.24 -6.89 -27.91
CA ALA A 58 15.19 -7.63 -28.59
C ALA A 58 14.66 -8.75 -27.69
N TRP A 59 13.35 -8.72 -27.41
CA TRP A 59 12.60 -9.74 -26.71
C TRP A 59 11.92 -10.67 -27.72
N ARG A 60 12.11 -11.98 -27.55
CA ARG A 60 11.46 -13.01 -28.34
C ARG A 60 10.71 -13.98 -27.43
N TRP A 61 9.40 -14.09 -27.64
CA TRP A 61 8.57 -15.05 -26.91
C TRP A 61 8.89 -16.49 -27.33
N LEU A 62 9.03 -17.37 -26.35
CA LEU A 62 9.26 -18.81 -26.52
C LEU A 62 8.13 -19.62 -25.83
N THR A 63 6.93 -19.03 -25.76
CA THR A 63 5.75 -19.60 -25.13
C THR A 63 4.55 -19.54 -26.07
N LEU A 64 3.69 -20.57 -26.03
CA LEU A 64 2.42 -20.58 -26.76
C LEU A 64 1.30 -19.86 -25.98
N ARG A 65 1.55 -19.49 -24.72
CA ARG A 65 0.56 -18.86 -23.84
C ARG A 65 0.30 -17.38 -24.17
N ASN A 66 1.10 -16.78 -25.06
CA ASN A 66 0.89 -15.45 -25.61
C ASN A 66 0.66 -15.50 -27.13
N PRO A 67 -0.54 -15.88 -27.59
CA PRO A 67 -0.82 -16.05 -29.02
C PRO A 67 -0.85 -14.73 -29.81
N SER A 68 -0.93 -13.59 -29.12
CA SER A 68 -0.89 -12.24 -29.70
C SER A 68 0.50 -11.61 -29.75
N ALA A 69 1.53 -12.34 -29.31
CA ALA A 69 2.90 -11.86 -29.32
C ALA A 69 3.37 -11.51 -30.74
N GLU A 70 4.03 -10.36 -30.87
CA GLU A 70 4.88 -10.11 -32.04
C GLU A 70 6.06 -11.09 -32.04
N GLU A 71 6.61 -11.36 -33.23
CA GLU A 71 7.75 -12.27 -33.36
C GLU A 71 8.99 -11.74 -32.62
N THR A 72 9.14 -10.42 -32.50
CA THR A 72 10.16 -9.75 -31.68
C THR A 72 9.68 -8.35 -31.27
N GLU A 73 9.85 -7.98 -30.00
CA GLU A 73 9.52 -6.65 -29.48
C GLU A 73 10.64 -6.09 -28.58
N PRO A 74 10.66 -4.78 -28.23
CA PRO A 74 11.68 -4.23 -27.32
C PRO A 74 11.56 -4.81 -25.91
N ALA A 75 12.69 -5.19 -25.32
CA ALA A 75 12.74 -5.68 -23.94
C ALA A 75 12.34 -4.58 -22.95
N ARG A 76 11.40 -4.91 -22.06
CA ARG A 76 10.83 -4.00 -21.06
C ARG A 76 10.49 -4.77 -19.79
N GLU A 77 10.47 -4.09 -18.65
CA GLU A 77 10.20 -4.70 -17.35
C GLU A 77 8.77 -5.25 -17.23
N ASP A 78 7.80 -4.62 -17.88
CA ASP A 78 6.41 -5.08 -17.92
C ASP A 78 6.25 -6.43 -18.64
N LEU A 79 7.12 -6.75 -19.61
CA LEU A 79 7.15 -8.06 -20.27
C LEU A 79 7.62 -9.18 -19.34
N VAL A 80 8.54 -8.88 -18.41
CA VAL A 80 8.96 -9.84 -17.38
C VAL A 80 7.80 -10.12 -16.43
N ALA A 81 7.08 -9.09 -16.00
CA ALA A 81 5.89 -9.27 -15.18
C ALA A 81 4.84 -10.11 -15.92
N LEU A 82 4.54 -9.79 -17.19
CA LEU A 82 3.62 -10.56 -18.03
C LEU A 82 4.03 -12.02 -18.17
N ALA A 83 5.33 -12.30 -18.36
CA ALA A 83 5.85 -13.66 -18.43
C ALA A 83 5.52 -14.47 -17.16
N GLY A 84 5.57 -13.87 -15.98
CA GLY A 84 5.16 -14.54 -14.74
C GLY A 84 3.64 -14.79 -14.66
N GLU A 85 2.84 -13.85 -15.16
CA GLU A 85 1.37 -13.96 -15.17
C GLU A 85 0.86 -15.11 -16.06
N LEU A 86 1.55 -15.40 -17.17
CA LEU A 86 1.21 -16.51 -18.08
C LEU A 86 1.41 -17.89 -17.43
N PHE A 87 2.20 -17.97 -16.35
CA PHE A 87 2.55 -19.20 -15.65
C PHE A 87 2.05 -19.17 -14.21
N ASP A 88 0.74 -18.97 -14.02
CA ASP A 88 0.07 -19.10 -12.72
C ASP A 88 0.65 -18.20 -11.62
N ALA A 89 1.04 -16.98 -12.00
CA ALA A 89 1.69 -16.00 -11.14
C ALA A 89 3.06 -16.44 -10.58
N SER A 90 3.74 -17.35 -11.27
CA SER A 90 5.13 -17.69 -10.99
C SER A 90 6.03 -16.45 -11.09
N PRO A 91 7.04 -16.32 -10.22
CA PRO A 91 8.02 -15.25 -10.35
C PRO A 91 8.85 -15.48 -11.60
N ALA A 92 8.75 -14.55 -12.56
CA ALA A 92 9.60 -14.54 -13.74
C ALA A 92 10.92 -13.81 -13.45
N VAL A 93 12.02 -14.38 -13.91
CA VAL A 93 13.36 -13.88 -13.66
C VAL A 93 14.16 -13.76 -14.96
N LEU A 94 15.12 -12.83 -14.94
CA LEU A 94 16.18 -12.78 -15.93
C LEU A 94 17.32 -13.70 -15.49
N ALA A 95 17.58 -14.74 -16.28
CA ALA A 95 18.64 -15.71 -16.07
C ALA A 95 19.64 -15.61 -17.23
N PRO A 96 20.75 -14.85 -17.09
CA PRO A 96 21.79 -14.80 -18.10
C PRO A 96 22.39 -16.20 -18.33
N ARG A 97 22.72 -16.49 -19.59
CA ARG A 97 23.63 -17.60 -19.94
C ARG A 97 25.08 -17.14 -19.79
N ALA A 98 25.99 -18.06 -19.47
CA ALA A 98 27.43 -17.78 -19.41
C ALA A 98 27.98 -17.11 -20.69
N GLN A 99 27.40 -17.44 -21.85
CA GLN A 99 27.68 -16.80 -23.13
C GLN A 99 26.39 -16.72 -23.96
N GLY A 100 25.98 -15.51 -24.37
CA GLY A 100 24.86 -15.30 -25.28
C GLY A 100 23.69 -14.52 -24.68
N ALA A 101 22.47 -14.92 -25.05
CA ALA A 101 21.24 -14.25 -24.67
C ALA A 101 20.89 -14.44 -23.19
N THR A 102 20.08 -13.52 -22.67
CA THR A 102 19.46 -13.64 -21.34
C THR A 102 18.13 -14.35 -21.48
N MET A 103 17.91 -15.39 -20.68
CA MET A 103 16.66 -16.14 -20.70
C MET A 103 15.67 -15.55 -19.70
N VAL A 104 14.40 -15.52 -20.06
CA VAL A 104 13.30 -15.20 -19.15
C VAL A 104 12.68 -16.52 -18.69
N VAL A 105 12.70 -16.77 -17.39
CA VAL A 105 12.25 -18.04 -16.81
C VAL A 105 11.19 -17.79 -15.76
N ALA A 106 10.04 -18.45 -15.88
CA ALA A 106 9.04 -18.52 -14.81
C ALA A 106 9.47 -19.62 -13.82
N LEU A 107 9.86 -19.25 -12.60
CA LEU A 107 10.38 -20.20 -11.63
C LEU A 107 9.23 -20.96 -10.92
N HIS A 108 9.45 -22.24 -10.69
CA HIS A 108 8.58 -23.10 -9.88
C HIS A 108 9.13 -23.18 -8.47
N LEU A 109 8.84 -22.14 -7.67
CA LEU A 109 9.31 -22.07 -6.29
C LEU A 109 8.30 -22.72 -5.34
N ASP A 110 8.82 -23.54 -4.41
CA ASP A 110 8.05 -23.86 -3.22
C ASP A 110 8.02 -22.62 -2.31
N ALA A 111 6.81 -22.18 -2.02
CA ALA A 111 6.55 -20.97 -1.26
C ALA A 111 5.73 -21.24 0.01
N ALA A 112 5.67 -22.51 0.46
CA ALA A 112 4.96 -22.90 1.67
C ALA A 112 5.45 -22.15 2.92
N ASP A 113 6.75 -21.85 2.99
CA ASP A 113 7.38 -21.16 4.14
C ASP A 113 7.23 -19.63 4.11
N VAL A 114 6.58 -19.06 3.09
CA VAL A 114 6.35 -17.61 3.03
C VAL A 114 5.17 -17.25 3.94
N PRO A 115 5.34 -16.34 4.91
CA PRO A 115 4.28 -15.94 5.83
C PRO A 115 3.04 -15.45 5.09
N LEU A 116 1.92 -16.16 5.27
CA LEU A 116 0.66 -15.87 4.58
C LEU A 116 0.22 -14.41 4.74
N ARG A 117 0.35 -13.87 5.96
CA ARG A 117 0.01 -12.47 6.25
C ARG A 117 0.74 -11.48 5.34
N HIS A 118 2.02 -11.70 5.09
CA HIS A 118 2.82 -10.83 4.23
C HIS A 118 2.29 -10.85 2.78
N CYS A 119 2.03 -12.04 2.24
CA CYS A 119 1.48 -12.20 0.89
C CYS A 119 0.11 -11.53 0.75
N LEU A 120 -0.74 -11.64 1.77
CA LEU A 120 -2.06 -11.01 1.80
C LEU A 120 -1.96 -9.48 1.81
N ILE A 121 -1.08 -8.92 2.65
CA ILE A 121 -0.86 -7.48 2.73
C ILE A 121 -0.35 -6.94 1.40
N GLU A 122 0.66 -7.57 0.82
CA GLU A 122 1.25 -7.14 -0.46
C GLU A 122 0.29 -7.36 -1.64
N GLY A 123 -0.38 -8.51 -1.71
CA GLY A 123 -1.30 -8.83 -2.81
C GLY A 123 -2.58 -7.99 -2.79
N LEU A 124 -3.16 -7.73 -1.61
CA LEU A 124 -4.41 -6.97 -1.49
C LEU A 124 -4.19 -5.45 -1.56
N SER A 125 -3.01 -4.94 -1.17
CA SER A 125 -2.70 -3.49 -1.26
C SER A 125 -2.64 -2.97 -2.70
N GLN A 126 -2.45 -3.87 -3.68
CA GLN A 126 -2.51 -3.57 -5.12
C GLN A 126 -3.92 -3.15 -5.58
N GLY A 127 -4.95 -3.31 -4.73
CA GLY A 127 -6.32 -2.90 -5.03
C GLY A 127 -6.99 -3.74 -6.12
N PRO A 128 -7.01 -5.09 -6.02
CA PRO A 128 -7.72 -5.93 -6.99
C PRO A 128 -9.21 -5.54 -7.05
N SER A 129 -9.82 -5.71 -8.23
CA SER A 129 -11.24 -5.39 -8.46
C SER A 129 -12.19 -6.24 -7.62
N ASP A 130 -11.88 -7.52 -7.43
CA ASP A 130 -12.60 -8.44 -6.55
C ASP A 130 -11.64 -9.16 -5.59
N PRO A 131 -11.28 -8.53 -4.44
CA PRO A 131 -10.37 -9.14 -3.47
C PRO A 131 -10.92 -10.46 -2.89
N ARG A 132 -12.24 -10.65 -2.81
CA ARG A 132 -12.84 -11.89 -2.30
C ARG A 132 -12.68 -13.04 -3.29
N ALA A 133 -12.85 -12.79 -4.58
CA ALA A 133 -12.52 -13.78 -5.61
C ALA A 133 -11.04 -14.15 -5.58
N GLN A 134 -10.15 -13.16 -5.48
CA GLN A 134 -8.71 -13.43 -5.40
C GLN A 134 -8.35 -14.30 -4.19
N LEU A 135 -8.97 -14.09 -3.03
CA LEU A 135 -8.78 -14.94 -1.86
C LEU A 135 -9.31 -16.37 -2.08
N ARG A 136 -10.49 -16.52 -2.71
CA ARG A 136 -11.07 -17.83 -3.02
C ARG A 136 -10.16 -18.63 -3.96
N ASP A 137 -9.69 -17.99 -5.03
CA ASP A 137 -8.83 -18.63 -6.02
C ASP A 137 -7.48 -19.02 -5.40
N PHE A 138 -6.90 -18.13 -4.59
CA PHE A 138 -5.66 -18.41 -3.86
C PHE A 138 -5.84 -19.56 -2.86
N ALA A 139 -6.94 -19.58 -2.11
CA ALA A 139 -7.26 -20.64 -1.16
C ALA A 139 -7.38 -22.00 -1.85
N ALA A 140 -8.14 -22.05 -2.95
CA ALA A 140 -8.35 -23.27 -3.73
C ALA A 140 -7.03 -23.80 -4.31
N ALA A 141 -6.22 -22.93 -4.91
CA ALA A 141 -4.92 -23.30 -5.48
C ALA A 141 -3.94 -23.84 -4.43
N ARG A 142 -4.07 -23.40 -3.16
CA ARG A 142 -3.19 -23.81 -2.06
C ARG A 142 -3.79 -24.86 -1.13
N GLY A 143 -5.01 -25.32 -1.39
CA GLY A 143 -5.73 -26.24 -0.50
C GLY A 143 -5.95 -25.67 0.91
N LEU A 144 -6.01 -24.35 1.06
CA LEU A 144 -6.23 -23.68 2.34
C LEU A 144 -7.72 -23.55 2.62
N PRO A 145 -8.18 -23.78 3.87
CA PRO A 145 -9.58 -23.55 4.21
C PRO A 145 -9.87 -22.05 4.17
N LEU A 146 -11.00 -21.68 3.57
CA LEU A 146 -11.50 -20.31 3.55
C LEU A 146 -12.90 -20.29 4.17
N ARG A 147 -13.07 -19.52 5.26
CA ARG A 147 -14.35 -19.35 5.96
C ARG A 147 -14.72 -17.87 5.95
N GLY A 148 -16.01 -17.55 5.95
CA GLY A 148 -16.48 -16.18 5.93
C GLY A 148 -17.61 -15.94 6.90
N GLU A 149 -17.58 -14.77 7.54
CA GLU A 149 -18.62 -14.27 8.44
C GLU A 149 -18.73 -12.75 8.23
N GLY A 150 -19.84 -12.28 7.67
CA GLY A 150 -20.08 -10.86 7.42
C GLY A 150 -18.97 -10.18 6.60
N ASP A 151 -18.29 -9.22 7.23
CA ASP A 151 -17.21 -8.41 6.68
C ASP A 151 -15.82 -9.02 6.90
N ARG A 152 -15.74 -10.27 7.38
CA ARG A 152 -14.50 -10.97 7.67
C ARG A 152 -14.38 -12.27 6.88
N LEU A 153 -13.21 -12.50 6.30
CA LEU A 153 -12.79 -13.81 5.79
C LEU A 153 -11.63 -14.35 6.63
N LEU A 154 -11.58 -15.67 6.78
CA LEU A 154 -10.53 -16.42 7.48
C LEU A 154 -9.90 -17.38 6.49
N LEU A 155 -8.65 -17.11 6.09
CA LEU A 155 -7.86 -17.97 5.23
C LEU A 155 -6.86 -18.75 6.10
N GLY A 156 -7.09 -20.05 6.29
CA GLY A 156 -6.49 -20.76 7.42
C GLY A 156 -6.97 -20.10 8.71
N GLU A 157 -6.00 -19.65 9.52
CA GLU A 157 -6.25 -18.89 10.75
C GLU A 157 -6.07 -17.37 10.57
N GLN A 158 -5.68 -16.91 9.37
CA GLN A 158 -5.40 -15.50 9.11
C GLN A 158 -6.68 -14.75 8.74
N PRO A 159 -7.14 -13.78 9.57
CA PRO A 159 -8.26 -12.93 9.21
C PRO A 159 -7.89 -11.91 8.11
N VAL A 160 -8.86 -11.60 7.27
CA VAL A 160 -8.91 -10.46 6.36
C VAL A 160 -10.24 -9.75 6.57
N LEU A 161 -10.18 -8.49 6.98
CA LEU A 161 -11.34 -7.63 7.23
C LEU A 161 -11.66 -6.81 5.97
N PHE A 162 -12.93 -6.51 5.76
CA PHE A 162 -13.46 -5.80 4.61
C PHE A 162 -14.30 -4.60 5.03
N ASP A 163 -14.33 -3.59 4.18
CA ASP A 163 -15.35 -2.54 4.20
C ASP A 163 -16.14 -2.63 2.89
N GLY A 164 -17.34 -3.20 2.97
CA GLY A 164 -18.13 -3.57 1.80
C GLY A 164 -17.34 -4.52 0.88
N ALA A 165 -17.11 -4.11 -0.37
CA ALA A 165 -16.36 -4.88 -1.37
C ALA A 165 -14.83 -4.79 -1.21
N ALA A 166 -14.32 -3.78 -0.50
CA ALA A 166 -12.88 -3.51 -0.41
C ALA A 166 -12.23 -4.27 0.74
N ALA A 167 -11.04 -4.83 0.51
CA ALA A 167 -10.22 -5.33 1.60
C ALA A 167 -9.71 -4.14 2.44
N LEU A 168 -9.89 -4.22 3.76
CA LEU A 168 -9.57 -3.15 4.70
C LEU A 168 -8.30 -3.45 5.49
N GLN A 169 -8.20 -4.66 6.04
CA GLN A 169 -7.10 -4.98 6.95
C GLN A 169 -6.77 -6.47 6.96
N VAL A 170 -5.49 -6.79 7.13
CA VAL A 170 -4.98 -8.12 7.42
C VAL A 170 -4.33 -8.08 8.81
N PRO A 171 -5.13 -8.10 9.89
CA PRO A 171 -4.61 -7.80 11.22
C PRO A 171 -3.72 -8.94 11.73
N ASP A 172 -2.77 -8.57 12.58
CA ASP A 172 -2.10 -9.51 13.48
C ASP A 172 -2.79 -9.46 14.86
N HIS A 173 -2.50 -10.42 15.74
CA HIS A 173 -3.02 -10.42 17.09
C HIS A 173 -2.68 -9.12 17.83
N GLY A 174 -3.70 -8.42 18.35
CA GLY A 174 -3.54 -7.15 19.07
C GLY A 174 -3.23 -5.93 18.19
N SER A 175 -3.26 -6.04 16.86
CA SER A 175 -3.15 -4.89 15.97
C SER A 175 -4.36 -3.96 16.14
N PRO A 176 -4.18 -2.63 16.20
CA PRO A 176 -5.30 -1.70 16.18
C PRO A 176 -6.03 -1.77 14.85
N ALA A 177 -7.35 -1.62 14.88
CA ALA A 177 -8.15 -1.45 13.67
C ALA A 177 -7.97 -0.05 13.07
N LEU A 178 -8.28 0.14 11.78
CA LEU A 178 -8.35 1.48 11.20
C LEU A 178 -9.35 2.38 11.96
N ALA A 179 -10.51 1.81 12.32
CA ALA A 179 -11.55 2.49 13.09
C ALA A 179 -11.05 2.94 14.47
N ASP A 180 -10.17 2.15 15.11
CA ASP A 180 -9.57 2.51 16.39
C ASP A 180 -8.68 3.75 16.27
N VAL A 181 -7.84 3.79 15.23
CA VAL A 181 -6.94 4.93 14.96
C VAL A 181 -7.75 6.20 14.67
N PHE A 182 -8.81 6.08 13.88
CA PHE A 182 -9.73 7.19 13.63
C PHE A 182 -10.38 7.67 14.92
N SER A 183 -10.95 6.74 15.69
CA SER A 183 -11.70 7.05 16.92
C SER A 183 -10.79 7.78 17.92
N ASP A 184 -9.57 7.28 18.13
CA ASP A 184 -8.60 7.88 19.03
C ASP A 184 -8.21 9.33 18.64
N ALA A 185 -8.35 9.70 17.36
CA ALA A 185 -8.01 11.03 16.84
C ALA A 185 -9.21 11.96 16.65
N ALA A 186 -10.45 11.45 16.59
CA ALA A 186 -11.60 12.15 16.03
C ALA A 186 -11.90 13.49 16.72
N TYR A 187 -12.18 13.49 18.02
CA TYR A 187 -12.56 14.73 18.72
C TYR A 187 -11.41 15.71 18.87
N LEU A 188 -10.17 15.23 19.07
CA LEU A 188 -9.01 16.13 19.12
C LEU A 188 -8.75 16.78 17.75
N SER A 189 -8.95 16.03 16.67
CA SER A 189 -8.91 16.54 15.30
C SER A 189 -9.95 17.64 15.07
N ILE A 190 -11.18 17.44 15.55
CA ILE A 190 -12.27 18.42 15.47
C ILE A 190 -11.91 19.70 16.23
N GLU A 191 -11.42 19.61 17.47
CA GLU A 191 -11.07 20.80 18.26
C GLU A 191 -9.96 21.62 17.58
N HIS A 192 -8.89 20.95 17.13
CA HIS A 192 -7.80 21.62 16.40
C HIS A 192 -8.27 22.29 15.12
N GLN A 193 -9.19 21.65 14.39
CA GLN A 193 -9.72 22.20 13.17
C GLN A 193 -10.61 23.42 13.44
N MET A 194 -11.52 23.35 14.42
CA MET A 194 -12.35 24.49 14.83
C MET A 194 -11.51 25.71 15.25
N PHE A 195 -10.42 25.47 16.00
CA PHE A 195 -9.51 26.53 16.43
C PHE A 195 -8.71 27.15 15.28
N PHE A 196 -8.31 26.34 14.30
CA PHE A 196 -7.62 26.84 13.11
C PHE A 196 -8.55 27.67 12.22
N GLU A 197 -9.76 27.17 11.97
CA GLU A 197 -10.76 27.82 11.12
C GLU A 197 -11.22 29.17 11.66
N SER A 198 -11.25 29.36 12.99
CA SER A 198 -11.56 30.66 13.58
C SER A 198 -10.51 31.74 13.29
N GLN A 199 -9.30 31.32 12.89
CA GLN A 199 -8.18 32.21 12.54
C GLN A 199 -7.90 32.24 11.03
N HIS A 200 -8.22 31.16 10.32
CA HIS A 200 -7.93 30.97 8.90
C HIS A 200 -9.16 30.44 8.14
N PRO A 201 -10.16 31.30 7.83
CA PRO A 201 -11.45 30.85 7.29
C PRO A 201 -11.38 30.16 5.92
N ALA A 202 -10.36 30.49 5.11
CA ALA A 202 -10.24 29.97 3.74
C ALA A 202 -9.73 28.51 3.69
N GLN A 203 -9.05 28.02 4.74
CA GLN A 203 -8.43 26.68 4.83
C GLN A 203 -7.48 26.32 3.67
N GLN A 204 -7.15 27.29 2.83
CA GLN A 204 -6.21 27.19 1.74
C GLN A 204 -4.93 27.89 2.17
N VAL A 205 -3.80 27.22 1.97
CA VAL A 205 -2.49 27.77 2.28
C VAL A 205 -1.58 27.73 1.05
N VAL A 206 -0.62 28.65 1.00
CA VAL A 206 0.46 28.60 0.01
C VAL A 206 1.57 27.68 0.51
N LEU A 207 1.72 26.53 -0.15
CA LEU A 207 2.70 25.50 0.19
C LEU A 207 4.00 25.70 -0.60
N ASP A 208 5.12 25.78 0.11
CA ASP A 208 6.46 25.62 -0.44
C ASP A 208 6.94 24.19 -0.18
N LEU A 209 6.90 23.37 -1.24
CA LEU A 209 7.34 21.97 -1.22
C LEU A 209 8.84 21.80 -1.00
N ALA A 210 9.66 22.81 -1.33
CA ALA A 210 11.11 22.74 -1.18
C ALA A 210 11.53 22.93 0.28
N SER A 211 10.92 23.91 0.97
CA SER A 211 11.18 24.16 2.39
C SER A 211 10.32 23.30 3.33
N GLY A 212 9.24 22.69 2.83
CA GLY A 212 8.29 21.97 3.67
C GLY A 212 7.52 22.91 4.60
N THR A 213 7.19 24.11 4.11
CA THR A 213 6.47 25.13 4.90
C THR A 213 5.25 25.64 4.17
N ALA A 214 4.26 26.11 4.93
CA ALA A 214 3.12 26.82 4.41
C ALA A 214 2.87 28.04 5.30
N GLU A 215 3.00 29.24 4.72
CA GLU A 215 2.77 30.52 5.45
C GLU A 215 3.55 30.63 6.78
N GLY A 216 4.80 30.17 6.78
CA GLY A 216 5.67 30.19 7.97
C GLY A 216 5.41 29.07 8.98
N MET A 217 4.46 28.18 8.71
CA MET A 217 4.21 26.96 9.48
C MET A 217 4.97 25.78 8.88
N VAL A 218 5.36 24.81 9.71
CA VAL A 218 5.88 23.52 9.21
C VAL A 218 4.73 22.77 8.55
N ALA A 219 4.92 22.32 7.31
CA ALA A 219 3.91 21.62 6.53
C ALA A 219 4.38 20.20 6.18
N ARG A 220 3.60 19.20 6.58
CA ARG A 220 3.82 17.79 6.25
C ARG A 220 2.80 17.35 5.22
N VAL A 221 3.24 16.99 4.02
CA VAL A 221 2.34 16.49 2.96
C VAL A 221 1.86 15.09 3.32
N VAL A 222 0.55 14.94 3.53
CA VAL A 222 -0.11 13.65 3.75
C VAL A 222 -0.29 12.92 2.43
N GLY A 223 -0.75 13.65 1.42
CA GLY A 223 -0.98 13.16 0.07
C GLY A 223 -1.53 14.24 -0.84
N THR A 224 -1.76 13.86 -2.08
CA THR A 224 -2.37 14.72 -3.10
C THR A 224 -3.66 14.09 -3.59
N PHE A 225 -4.56 14.91 -4.09
CA PHE A 225 -5.78 14.42 -4.69
C PHE A 225 -6.19 15.26 -5.90
N ASP A 226 -6.87 14.59 -6.82
CA ASP A 226 -7.63 15.19 -7.89
C ASP A 226 -9.12 14.84 -7.69
N ARG A 227 -9.97 15.11 -8.69
CA ARG A 227 -11.41 14.83 -8.63
C ARG A 227 -11.78 13.34 -8.54
N HIS A 228 -10.85 12.42 -8.73
CA HIS A 228 -11.10 10.99 -8.83
C HIS A 228 -10.42 10.19 -7.72
N ALA A 229 -9.24 10.61 -7.29
CA ALA A 229 -8.43 9.80 -6.40
C ALA A 229 -7.54 10.61 -5.47
N PHE A 230 -7.22 9.97 -4.35
CA PHE A 230 -6.21 10.38 -3.41
C PHE A 230 -4.95 9.51 -3.58
N THR A 231 -3.78 10.13 -3.66
CA THR A 231 -2.48 9.46 -3.71
C THR A 231 -1.71 9.85 -2.45
N TRP A 232 -1.25 8.88 -1.66
CA TRP A 232 -0.46 9.20 -0.48
C TRP A 232 0.85 9.89 -0.86
N GLY A 233 1.34 10.77 0.00
CA GLY A 233 2.54 11.56 -0.30
C GLY A 233 3.76 10.66 -0.52
N TRP A 234 3.87 9.55 0.23
CA TRP A 234 4.94 8.57 0.09
C TRP A 234 4.92 7.83 -1.27
N ALA A 235 3.78 7.86 -1.97
CA ALA A 235 3.57 7.19 -3.25
C ALA A 235 3.53 8.16 -4.44
N ASP A 236 3.39 9.47 -4.21
CA ASP A 236 3.28 10.44 -5.29
C ASP A 236 4.65 10.83 -5.84
N ALA A 237 5.03 10.22 -6.96
CA ALA A 237 6.29 10.45 -7.64
C ALA A 237 6.48 11.90 -8.13
N ARG A 238 5.42 12.73 -8.17
CA ARG A 238 5.49 14.15 -8.54
C ARG A 238 6.02 15.02 -7.38
N LEU A 239 5.95 14.54 -6.15
CA LEU A 239 6.43 15.26 -4.98
C LEU A 239 7.95 15.12 -4.84
N PRO A 240 8.66 16.13 -4.31
CA PRO A 240 10.08 15.99 -3.99
C PRO A 240 10.28 15.01 -2.82
N GLN A 241 11.47 14.38 -2.75
CA GLN A 241 11.76 13.35 -1.74
C GLN A 241 11.46 13.76 -0.28
N PRO A 242 11.74 14.99 0.18
CA PRO A 242 11.38 15.41 1.54
C PRO A 242 9.86 15.37 1.80
N ALA A 243 9.05 15.78 0.82
CA ALA A 243 7.59 15.74 0.93
C ALA A 243 7.06 14.29 0.93
N GLN A 244 7.67 13.40 0.13
CA GLN A 244 7.34 11.97 0.18
C GLN A 244 7.73 11.35 1.53
N ALA A 245 8.89 11.72 2.08
CA ALA A 245 9.38 11.21 3.35
C ALA A 245 8.46 11.57 4.52
N ALA A 246 7.82 12.73 4.48
CA ALA A 246 6.93 13.23 5.53
C ALA A 246 5.73 12.31 5.83
N SER A 247 5.25 11.55 4.84
CA SER A 247 4.11 10.61 5.00
C SER A 247 4.52 9.14 5.06
N ARG A 248 5.82 8.80 4.98
CA ARG A 248 6.31 7.42 5.14
C ARG A 248 5.91 6.74 6.45
N PRO A 249 5.77 7.44 7.60
CA PRO A 249 5.26 6.79 8.82
C PRO A 249 3.87 6.17 8.65
N LEU A 250 3.02 6.71 7.76
CA LEU A 250 1.71 6.13 7.43
C LEU A 250 1.87 4.75 6.78
N TYR A 251 2.76 4.66 5.78
CA TYR A 251 3.08 3.41 5.10
C TYR A 251 3.65 2.38 6.09
N ALA A 252 4.60 2.78 6.93
CA ALA A 252 5.22 1.89 7.92
C ALA A 252 4.19 1.39 8.96
N PHE A 253 3.31 2.27 9.42
CA PHE A 253 2.22 1.91 10.34
C PHE A 253 1.24 0.93 9.68
N GLY A 254 0.83 1.23 8.45
CA GLY A 254 -0.08 0.38 7.67
C GLY A 254 0.51 -1.00 7.39
N LEU A 255 1.79 -1.08 7.02
CA LEU A 255 2.49 -2.33 6.77
C LEU A 255 2.57 -3.19 8.04
N ARG A 256 2.94 -2.57 9.16
CA ARG A 256 3.04 -3.26 10.46
C ARG A 256 1.70 -3.85 10.89
N HIS A 257 0.63 -3.05 10.83
CA HIS A 257 -0.70 -3.42 11.34
C HIS A 257 -1.64 -4.01 10.27
N GLY A 258 -1.14 -4.16 9.04
CA GLY A 258 -1.86 -4.73 7.90
C GLY A 258 -3.02 -3.86 7.41
N ILE A 259 -3.00 -2.55 7.65
CA ILE A 259 -4.07 -1.62 7.27
C ILE A 259 -3.87 -1.21 5.82
N LEU A 260 -4.63 -1.84 4.93
CA LEU A 260 -4.45 -1.75 3.49
C LEU A 260 -4.62 -0.33 2.94
N PRO A 261 -5.60 0.48 3.39
CA PRO A 261 -5.74 1.86 2.92
C PRO A 261 -4.49 2.73 3.06
N LEU A 262 -3.65 2.49 4.06
CA LEU A 262 -2.45 3.30 4.32
C LEU A 262 -1.25 2.88 3.47
N ILE A 263 -1.29 1.67 2.88
CA ILE A 263 -0.20 1.11 2.06
C ILE A 263 -0.59 0.92 0.59
N SER A 264 -1.86 1.08 0.24
CA SER A 264 -2.29 1.22 -1.14
C SER A 264 -1.85 2.59 -1.66
N PRO A 265 -1.00 2.68 -2.70
CA PRO A 265 -0.44 3.95 -3.18
C PRO A 265 -1.51 5.01 -3.51
N ARG A 266 -2.63 4.55 -4.07
CA ARG A 266 -3.75 5.37 -4.53
C ARG A 266 -5.06 4.78 -4.05
N LEU A 267 -5.97 5.64 -3.63
CA LEU A 267 -7.32 5.31 -3.21
C LEU A 267 -8.34 6.08 -4.08
N PRO A 268 -9.51 5.50 -4.36
CA PRO A 268 -10.67 6.28 -4.79
C PRO A 268 -10.93 7.44 -3.82
N LEU A 269 -11.26 8.63 -4.34
CA LEU A 269 -11.39 9.83 -3.51
C LEU A 269 -12.52 9.69 -2.48
N ASP A 270 -13.67 9.15 -2.87
CA ASP A 270 -14.81 8.86 -2.00
C ASP A 270 -14.42 8.03 -0.78
N ARG A 271 -13.54 7.05 -0.99
CA ARG A 271 -13.01 6.19 0.06
C ARG A 271 -12.04 6.93 0.97
N ALA A 272 -11.13 7.73 0.42
CA ALA A 272 -10.22 8.56 1.21
C ALA A 272 -10.97 9.61 2.05
N THR A 273 -12.07 10.16 1.52
CA THR A 273 -12.98 11.06 2.23
C THR A 273 -13.77 10.32 3.30
N ARG A 274 -14.31 9.13 3.01
CA ARG A 274 -15.09 8.33 3.98
C ARG A 274 -14.30 8.05 5.25
N TRP A 275 -13.02 7.71 5.12
CA TRP A 275 -12.16 7.44 6.28
C TRP A 275 -11.45 8.67 6.84
N ASP A 276 -11.65 9.84 6.22
CA ASP A 276 -10.95 11.09 6.52
C ASP A 276 -9.44 10.88 6.66
N ALA A 277 -8.76 10.82 5.50
CA ALA A 277 -7.31 10.65 5.45
C ALA A 277 -6.55 11.69 6.31
N ALA A 278 -7.10 12.88 6.54
CA ALA A 278 -6.50 13.87 7.42
C ALA A 278 -6.56 13.42 8.88
N VAL A 279 -7.74 13.03 9.38
CA VAL A 279 -7.91 12.51 10.77
C VAL A 279 -6.99 11.34 11.04
N LEU A 280 -6.90 10.37 10.13
CA LEU A 280 -6.03 9.20 10.27
C LEU A 280 -4.55 9.56 10.34
N ALA A 281 -4.12 10.58 9.60
CA ALA A 281 -2.73 10.97 9.53
C ALA A 281 -2.25 11.72 10.78
N LYS A 282 -3.13 12.48 11.45
CA LYS A 282 -2.79 13.32 12.60
C LYS A 282 -2.03 12.61 13.72
N PRO A 283 -2.52 11.50 14.30
CA PRO A 283 -1.81 10.82 15.38
C PRO A 283 -0.51 10.16 14.92
N LEU A 284 -0.40 9.81 13.64
CA LEU A 284 0.77 9.12 13.08
C LEU A 284 1.89 10.08 12.69
N LEU A 285 1.56 11.34 12.40
CA LEU A 285 2.51 12.38 11.96
C LEU A 285 2.73 13.48 13.01
N GLY A 286 2.03 13.43 14.14
CA GLY A 286 2.24 14.33 15.28
C GLY A 286 1.82 15.78 15.03
N ALA A 287 0.97 16.04 14.04
CA ALA A 287 0.40 17.35 13.75
C ALA A 287 -1.12 17.25 13.63
N TRP A 288 -1.83 18.19 14.25
CA TRP A 288 -3.27 18.06 14.48
C TRP A 288 -4.14 19.03 13.68
N THR A 289 -3.51 20.01 13.03
CA THR A 289 -4.19 20.95 12.13
C THR A 289 -3.93 20.53 10.70
N HIS A 290 -4.94 20.65 9.83
CA HIS A 290 -4.78 20.35 8.40
C HIS A 290 -5.33 21.47 7.54
N ALA A 291 -4.77 21.58 6.34
CA ALA A 291 -5.20 22.52 5.31
C ALA A 291 -5.00 21.89 3.94
N VAL A 292 -5.43 22.60 2.90
CA VAL A 292 -5.22 22.20 1.51
C VAL A 292 -4.41 23.25 0.77
N ALA A 293 -3.61 22.81 -0.21
CA ALA A 293 -2.79 23.69 -1.04
C ALA A 293 -2.80 23.23 -2.49
N GLY A 294 -2.97 24.15 -3.44
CA GLY A 294 -2.80 23.82 -4.87
C GLY A 294 -1.32 23.54 -5.16
N VAL A 295 -1.01 22.39 -5.76
CA VAL A 295 0.38 22.02 -6.13
C VAL A 295 0.59 21.95 -7.64
N ALA A 296 -0.48 21.74 -8.41
CA ALA A 296 -0.51 21.83 -9.87
C ALA A 296 -1.96 22.08 -10.33
N PRO A 297 -2.20 22.46 -11.60
CA PRO A 297 -3.56 22.59 -12.12
C PRO A 297 -4.38 21.32 -11.90
N GLY A 298 -5.47 21.42 -11.12
CA GLY A 298 -6.35 20.30 -10.80
C GLY A 298 -5.81 19.30 -9.77
N VAL A 299 -4.68 19.59 -9.12
CA VAL A 299 -4.09 18.74 -8.07
C VAL A 299 -3.91 19.55 -6.79
N THR A 300 -4.49 19.02 -5.72
CA THR A 300 -4.45 19.64 -4.39
C THR A 300 -3.69 18.73 -3.44
N ALA A 301 -2.79 19.29 -2.64
CA ALA A 301 -2.15 18.60 -1.53
C ALA A 301 -2.99 18.76 -0.25
N LEU A 302 -3.13 17.66 0.48
CA LEU A 302 -3.55 17.65 1.88
C LEU A 302 -2.29 17.74 2.74
N VAL A 303 -2.22 18.75 3.61
CA VAL A 303 -1.07 18.99 4.48
C VAL A 303 -1.49 19.04 5.94
N LEU A 304 -0.63 18.53 6.83
CA LEU A 304 -0.71 18.81 8.25
C LEU A 304 0.22 19.96 8.61
N LEU A 305 -0.31 20.90 9.37
CA LEU A 305 0.37 22.12 9.78
C LEU A 305 0.80 22.04 11.25
N ASP A 306 1.99 22.52 11.53
CA ASP A 306 2.51 22.64 12.88
C ASP A 306 3.18 24.00 13.10
N ALA A 307 2.72 24.71 14.14
CA ALA A 307 3.29 25.96 14.60
C ALA A 307 2.86 26.24 16.06
N PRO A 308 3.61 27.06 16.82
CA PRO A 308 3.28 27.38 18.21
C PRO A 308 1.88 28.02 18.39
N HIS A 309 1.46 28.86 17.46
CA HIS A 309 0.16 29.53 17.52
C HIS A 309 -1.03 28.61 17.17
N LEU A 310 -0.77 27.38 16.68
CA LEU A 310 -1.78 26.35 16.45
C LEU A 310 -2.04 25.47 17.69
N ARG A 311 -1.34 25.73 18.80
CA ARG A 311 -1.55 25.00 20.05
C ARG A 311 -2.89 25.42 20.66
N LEU A 312 -3.70 24.43 21.03
CA LEU A 312 -5.00 24.67 21.63
C LEU A 312 -4.85 25.43 22.97
N PRO A 313 -5.70 26.43 23.24
CA PRO A 313 -5.79 27.06 24.55
C PRO A 313 -6.29 26.05 25.61
N PRO A 314 -6.28 26.41 26.91
CA PRO A 314 -6.92 25.59 27.94
C PRO A 314 -8.38 25.23 27.59
N LEU A 315 -8.76 23.98 27.86
CA LEU A 315 -10.09 23.47 27.49
C LEU A 315 -11.17 24.19 28.28
N ARG A 316 -12.12 24.82 27.58
CA ARG A 316 -13.32 25.41 28.16
C ARG A 316 -14.49 24.44 28.08
N PRO A 317 -15.42 24.42 29.06
CA PRO A 317 -16.58 23.52 29.04
C PRO A 317 -17.41 23.61 27.76
N GLU A 318 -17.60 24.81 27.22
CA GLU A 318 -18.41 25.05 26.02
C GLU A 318 -17.73 24.50 24.76
N VAL A 319 -16.39 24.55 24.71
CA VAL A 319 -15.62 23.95 23.60
C VAL A 319 -15.69 22.43 23.69
N ARG A 320 -15.56 21.86 24.88
CA ARG A 320 -15.71 20.41 25.09
C ARG A 320 -17.07 19.94 24.58
N GLU A 321 -18.15 20.59 25.00
CA GLU A 321 -19.51 20.26 24.57
C GLU A 321 -19.70 20.39 23.06
N ALA A 322 -19.22 21.49 22.46
CA ALA A 322 -19.29 21.71 21.01
C ALA A 322 -18.51 20.66 20.20
N VAL A 323 -17.39 20.17 20.71
CA VAL A 323 -16.57 19.12 20.07
C VAL A 323 -17.25 17.77 20.21
N THR A 324 -17.66 17.38 21.42
CA THR A 324 -18.18 16.03 21.70
C THR A 324 -19.62 15.83 21.22
N SER A 325 -20.35 16.91 20.92
CA SER A 325 -21.69 16.84 20.30
C SER A 325 -21.64 16.58 18.79
N ARG A 326 -20.46 16.65 18.15
CA ARG A 326 -20.31 16.29 16.74
C ARG A 326 -20.54 14.80 16.54
N ALA A 327 -21.43 14.46 15.60
CA ALA A 327 -21.62 13.09 15.16
C ALA A 327 -20.34 12.55 14.52
N LEU A 328 -19.99 11.32 14.87
CA LEU A 328 -18.89 10.59 14.24
C LEU A 328 -19.45 9.67 13.15
N PRO A 329 -18.63 9.28 12.16
CA PRO A 329 -19.01 8.25 11.19
C PRO A 329 -19.37 6.93 11.87
N ASP A 330 -20.27 6.15 11.25
CA ASP A 330 -20.82 4.91 11.82
C ASP A 330 -19.77 3.83 12.16
N PHE A 331 -18.60 3.86 11.52
CA PHE A 331 -17.51 2.92 11.81
C PHE A 331 -16.68 3.31 13.05
N ALA A 332 -16.80 4.55 13.53
CA ALA A 332 -16.05 5.04 14.67
C ALA A 332 -16.72 4.62 15.98
N ASP A 333 -15.92 4.41 17.02
CA ASP A 333 -16.39 4.15 18.38
C ASP A 333 -16.45 5.48 19.16
N PRO A 334 -17.66 6.01 19.47
CA PRO A 334 -17.78 7.28 20.17
C PRO A 334 -17.27 7.25 21.61
N GLN A 335 -17.36 6.10 22.29
CA GLN A 335 -16.88 5.95 23.67
C GLN A 335 -15.35 5.98 23.70
N ARG A 336 -14.71 5.25 22.77
CA ARG A 336 -13.27 5.28 22.59
C ARG A 336 -12.78 6.67 22.22
N ALA A 337 -13.46 7.34 21.28
CA ALA A 337 -13.12 8.70 20.87
C ALA A 337 -13.18 9.70 22.03
N LEU A 338 -14.25 9.63 22.84
CA LEU A 338 -14.39 10.47 24.03
C LEU A 338 -13.27 10.20 25.04
N ALA A 339 -12.98 8.94 25.34
CA ALA A 339 -11.92 8.57 26.28
C ALA A 339 -10.52 9.00 25.81
N ALA A 340 -10.23 8.91 24.51
CA ALA A 340 -8.98 9.40 23.94
C ALA A 340 -8.86 10.92 24.03
N TYR A 341 -9.94 11.64 23.72
CA TYR A 341 -10.01 13.09 23.81
C TYR A 341 -9.82 13.60 25.24
N GLU A 342 -10.50 12.98 26.21
CA GLU A 342 -10.37 13.32 27.62
C GLU A 342 -8.97 13.07 28.16
N ARG A 343 -8.32 11.97 27.75
CA ARG A 343 -6.90 11.73 28.11
C ARG A 343 -5.99 12.81 27.54
N ALA A 344 -6.17 13.18 26.28
CA ALA A 344 -5.34 14.19 25.63
C ALA A 344 -5.51 15.60 26.21
N ARG A 345 -6.72 15.96 26.67
CA ARG A 345 -7.01 17.30 27.22
C ARG A 345 -6.94 17.39 28.75
N GLY A 346 -7.30 16.33 29.46
CA GLY A 346 -7.35 16.26 30.92
C GLY A 346 -6.03 15.84 31.58
N GLY A 347 -5.10 15.24 30.83
CA GLY A 347 -3.83 14.72 31.36
C GLY A 347 -2.74 15.75 31.65
N GLY A 348 -2.93 17.05 31.41
CA GLY A 348 -1.93 18.11 31.67
C GLY A 348 -0.58 17.95 30.94
N GLY A 349 -0.42 16.90 30.11
CA GLY A 349 0.78 16.57 29.38
C GLY A 349 0.52 16.69 27.89
N GLN A 350 1.34 17.49 27.23
CA GLN A 350 1.51 17.53 25.79
C GLN A 350 1.47 16.10 25.20
N PRO A 351 0.71 15.82 24.13
CA PRO A 351 0.80 14.51 23.47
C PRO A 351 2.26 14.28 23.07
N ALA A 352 2.77 13.08 23.40
CA ALA A 352 4.17 12.71 23.23
C ALA A 352 4.63 12.97 21.78
N ARG A 353 5.81 13.58 21.66
CA ARG A 353 6.48 13.91 20.40
C ARG A 353 6.89 12.69 19.61
#